data_AF-A0A924QBG8-F1
#
_entry.id   AF-A0A924QBG8-F1
#
_cell.length_a   1.000
_cell.length_b   1.000
_cell.length_c   1.000
_cell.angle_alpha   90.00
_cell.angle_beta   90.00
_cell.angle_gamma   90.00
#
_symmetry.space_group_name_H-M   'P 1'
#
loop_
_entity.id
_entity.type
_entity.pdbx_description
1 polymer ?
#
loop_
_entity_poly.entity_id
_entity_poly.type
_entity_poly.pdbx_seq_one_letter_code
_entity_poly.pdbx_strand_id
1 'polypeptide(L)'
;MTEVPTAPLVKKRERPVYRNIGFAQLANYRLPIPGIASIVHRITGIALFVCLLFLLAMLQMSLKSEAGFEVFRSIIWANPIAKVVLLGLLFAIVFHMIAGLRHMVQDSTAWMDLSAARTSAFGVFALSAVVTALVAWRLW
;
A
#
# COMPACT_ATOMS: atom_id res chain seq x y z
N MET A 1 11.80 18.53 69.21
CA MET A 1 11.63 18.13 67.80
C MET A 1 10.65 19.10 67.17
N THR A 2 11.14 20.05 66.37
CA THR A 2 10.29 21.01 65.64
C THR A 2 9.96 20.40 64.28
N GLU A 3 8.68 20.14 64.01
CA GLU A 3 8.24 19.65 62.71
C GLU A 3 8.46 20.72 61.62
N VAL A 4 9.13 20.33 60.54
CA VAL A 4 9.36 21.20 59.38
C VAL A 4 8.09 21.19 58.51
N PRO A 5 7.47 22.35 58.21
CA PRO A 5 6.27 22.38 57.37
C PRO A 5 6.60 21.92 55.95
N THR A 6 6.09 20.76 55.55
CA THR A 6 6.14 20.31 54.16
C THR A 6 5.09 21.05 53.33
N ALA A 7 5.51 22.13 52.66
CA ALA A 7 4.66 22.81 51.70
C ALA A 7 4.21 21.82 50.61
N PRO A 8 2.92 21.83 50.21
CA PRO A 8 2.43 20.91 49.18
C PRO A 8 3.14 21.19 47.85
N LEU A 9 3.73 20.15 47.26
CA LEU A 9 4.40 20.24 45.97
C LEU A 9 3.40 20.72 44.91
N VAL A 10 3.71 21.85 44.26
CA VAL A 10 2.90 22.41 43.18
C VAL A 10 2.71 21.34 42.10
N LYS A 11 1.45 20.95 41.85
CA LYS A 11 1.09 19.94 40.85
C LYS A 11 1.62 20.40 39.48
N LYS A 12 2.62 19.69 38.96
CA LYS A 12 3.23 19.98 37.66
C LYS A 12 2.15 19.93 36.57
N ARG A 13 2.00 21.01 35.80
CA ARG A 13 1.08 21.05 34.66
C ARG A 13 1.41 19.91 33.69
N GLU A 14 0.40 19.16 33.26
CA GLU A 14 0.58 18.15 32.22
C GLU A 14 1.08 18.83 30.94
N ARG A 15 2.13 18.27 30.34
CA ARG A 15 2.68 18.80 29.09
C ARG A 15 1.64 18.57 27.98
N PRO A 16 1.39 19.55 27.10
CA PRO A 16 0.48 19.35 25.98
C PRO A 16 1.01 18.20 25.13
N VAL A 17 0.19 17.16 24.99
CA VAL A 17 0.46 16.04 24.09
C VAL A 17 -0.17 16.39 22.75
N TYR A 18 0.65 16.83 21.79
CA TYR A 18 0.22 17.00 20.42
C TYR A 18 -0.03 15.61 19.82
N ARG A 19 -1.26 15.10 19.97
CA ARG A 19 -1.68 13.88 19.27
C ARG A 19 -1.95 14.25 17.82
N ASN A 20 -1.47 13.39 16.93
CA ASN A 20 -1.52 13.55 15.48
C ASN A 20 -2.90 13.97 14.98
N ILE A 21 -2.88 14.78 13.92
CA ILE A 21 -3.96 15.15 13.00
C ILE A 21 -5.20 14.26 13.12
N GLY A 22 -6.34 14.86 13.48
CA GLY A 22 -7.62 14.15 13.56
C GLY A 22 -8.12 13.68 12.18
N PHE A 23 -9.09 12.75 12.14
CA PHE A 23 -9.67 12.23 10.89
C PHE A 23 -10.14 13.33 9.92
N ALA A 24 -10.75 14.40 10.44
CA ALA A 24 -11.16 15.55 9.65
C ALA A 24 -9.99 16.36 9.05
N GLN A 25 -8.79 16.24 9.61
CA GLN A 25 -7.60 16.98 9.18
C GLN A 25 -6.73 16.19 8.20
N LEU A 26 -6.93 14.87 8.05
CA LEU A 26 -6.20 14.02 7.10
C LEU A 26 -6.36 14.50 5.65
N ALA A 27 -7.56 14.96 5.28
CA ALA A 27 -7.83 15.47 3.93
C ALA A 27 -6.97 16.70 3.58
N ASN A 28 -6.56 17.49 4.57
CA ASN A 28 -5.74 18.69 4.39
C ASN A 28 -4.24 18.43 4.60
N TYR A 29 -3.85 17.21 4.99
CA TYR A 29 -2.46 16.89 5.28
C TYR A 29 -1.68 16.62 3.99
N ARG A 30 -0.61 17.39 3.76
CA ARG A 30 0.22 17.29 2.56
C ARG A 30 1.33 16.27 2.75
N LEU A 31 1.09 15.03 2.30
CA LEU A 31 2.10 13.98 2.27
C LEU A 31 3.08 14.19 1.09
N PRO A 32 4.39 14.05 1.32
CA PRO A 32 5.34 13.97 0.22
C PRO A 32 5.15 12.64 -0.52
N ILE A 33 5.53 12.59 -1.81
CA ILE A 33 5.36 11.42 -2.69
C ILE A 33 5.88 10.10 -2.07
N PRO A 34 7.03 10.05 -1.37
CA PRO A 34 7.47 8.83 -0.69
C PRO A 34 6.51 8.36 0.41
N GLY A 35 5.86 9.28 1.11
CA GLY A 35 4.85 8.98 2.12
C GLY A 35 3.60 8.37 1.48
N ILE A 36 3.16 8.92 0.33
CA ILE A 36 2.05 8.36 -0.45
C ILE A 36 2.41 6.94 -0.92
N ALA A 37 3.61 6.76 -1.49
CA ALA A 37 4.08 5.45 -1.96
C ALA A 37 4.07 4.40 -0.83
N SER A 38 4.48 4.77 0.38
CA SER A 38 4.44 3.88 1.55
C SER A 38 3.01 3.49 1.94
N ILE A 39 2.05 4.43 1.92
CA ILE A 39 0.64 4.12 2.19
C ILE A 39 0.09 3.16 1.12
N VAL A 40 0.36 3.42 -0.16
CA VAL A 40 -0.09 2.57 -1.25
C VAL A 40 0.51 1.16 -1.11
N HIS A 41 1.80 1.02 -0.76
CA HIS A 41 2.43 -0.28 -0.53
C HIS A 41 1.73 -1.09 0.59
N ARG A 42 1.30 -0.43 1.67
CA ARG A 42 0.54 -1.07 2.76
C ARG A 42 -0.86 -1.50 2.28
N ILE A 43 -1.58 -0.61 1.60
CA ILE A 43 -2.92 -0.90 1.09
C ILE A 43 -2.88 -2.06 0.10
N THR A 44 -1.91 -2.08 -0.82
CA THR A 44 -1.76 -3.17 -1.79
C THR A 44 -1.41 -4.49 -1.10
N GLY A 45 -0.56 -4.47 -0.06
CA GLY A 45 -0.25 -5.65 0.75
C GLY A 45 -1.50 -6.24 1.43
N ILE A 46 -2.32 -5.40 2.05
CA ILE A 46 -3.59 -5.82 2.67
C ILE A 46 -4.55 -6.37 1.61
N ALA A 47 -4.70 -5.68 0.48
CA ALA A 47 -5.58 -6.11 -0.60
C ALA A 47 -5.17 -7.49 -1.15
N LEU A 48 -3.87 -7.71 -1.38
CA LEU A 48 -3.36 -9.01 -1.85
C LEU A 48 -3.56 -10.10 -0.81
N PHE A 49 -3.35 -9.81 0.47
CA PHE A 49 -3.58 -10.77 1.54
C PHE A 49 -5.05 -11.21 1.61
N VAL A 50 -5.98 -10.25 1.60
CA VAL A 50 -7.43 -10.53 1.64
C VAL A 50 -7.87 -11.30 0.38
N CYS A 51 -7.34 -10.93 -0.79
CA CYS A 51 -7.70 -11.54 -2.06
C CYS A 51 -6.91 -12.83 -2.39
N LEU A 52 -5.97 -13.26 -1.55
CA LEU A 52 -5.09 -14.39 -1.85
C LEU A 52 -5.87 -15.68 -2.10
N LEU A 53 -6.84 -16.00 -1.25
CA LEU A 53 -7.66 -17.21 -1.40
C LEU A 53 -8.46 -17.18 -2.70
N PHE A 54 -8.99 -16.01 -3.07
CA PHE A 54 -9.70 -15.82 -4.32
C PHE A 54 -8.78 -16.02 -5.53
N LEU A 55 -7.58 -15.43 -5.50
CA LEU A 55 -6.57 -15.59 -6.56
C LEU A 55 -6.16 -17.06 -6.74
N LEU A 56 -5.94 -17.80 -5.65
CA LEU A 56 -5.61 -19.22 -5.69
C LEU A 56 -6.77 -20.07 -6.24
N ALA A 57 -8.02 -19.75 -5.88
CA ALA A 57 -9.18 -20.43 -6.43
C ALA A 57 -9.32 -20.20 -7.94
N MET A 58 -9.11 -18.96 -8.43
CA MET A 58 -9.09 -18.67 -9.86
C MET A 58 -7.96 -19.39 -10.59
N LEU A 59 -6.76 -19.39 -10.01
CA LEU A 59 -5.60 -20.10 -10.58
C LEU A 59 -5.88 -21.59 -10.68
N GLN A 60 -6.40 -22.22 -9.63
CA GLN A 60 -6.78 -23.62 -9.63
C GLN A 60 -7.81 -23.91 -10.73
N MET A 61 -8.84 -23.06 -10.88
CA MET A 61 -9.85 -23.21 -11.93
C MET A 61 -9.24 -23.12 -13.34
N SER A 62 -8.29 -22.21 -13.57
CA SER A 62 -7.61 -22.06 -14.86
C SER A 62 -6.71 -23.24 -15.24
N LEU A 63 -6.20 -24.00 -14.25
CA LEU A 63 -5.25 -25.09 -14.47
C LEU A 63 -5.89 -26.48 -14.42
N LYS A 64 -7.10 -26.60 -13.87
CA LYS A 64 -7.72 -27.91 -13.57
C LYS A 64 -8.16 -28.67 -14.82
N SER A 65 -8.73 -28.00 -15.80
CA SER A 65 -9.20 -28.60 -17.06
C SER A 65 -9.52 -27.52 -18.09
N GLU A 66 -9.66 -27.93 -19.36
CA GLU A 66 -10.12 -27.05 -20.44
C GLU A 66 -11.48 -26.41 -20.13
N ALA A 67 -12.45 -27.21 -19.65
CA ALA A 67 -13.75 -26.69 -19.24
C ALA A 67 -13.64 -25.68 -18.08
N GLY A 68 -12.72 -25.91 -17.12
CA GLY A 68 -12.46 -24.96 -16.03
C GLY A 68 -11.85 -23.65 -16.54
N PHE A 69 -10.92 -23.74 -17.49
CA PHE A 69 -10.33 -22.56 -18.14
C PHE A 69 -11.38 -21.76 -18.93
N GLU A 70 -12.29 -22.43 -19.65
CA GLU A 70 -13.36 -21.75 -20.38
C GLU A 70 -14.35 -21.03 -19.44
N VAL A 71 -14.67 -21.63 -18.28
CA VAL A 71 -15.46 -20.94 -17.25
C VAL A 71 -14.72 -19.72 -16.72
N PHE A 72 -13.45 -19.86 -16.34
CA PHE A 72 -12.60 -18.73 -15.93
C PHE A 72 -12.60 -17.60 -16.97
N ARG A 73 -12.36 -17.97 -18.24
CA ARG A 73 -12.33 -17.04 -19.37
C ARG A 73 -13.69 -16.36 -19.56
N SER A 74 -14.80 -17.09 -19.43
CA SER A 74 -16.14 -16.50 -19.54
C SER A 74 -16.40 -15.46 -18.45
N ILE A 75 -16.00 -15.73 -17.20
CA ILE A 75 -16.18 -14.81 -16.06
C ILE A 75 -15.43 -13.49 -16.29
N ILE A 76 -14.19 -13.57 -16.77
CA ILE A 76 -13.34 -12.39 -16.97
C ILE A 76 -13.69 -11.64 -18.26
N TRP A 77 -13.88 -12.33 -19.39
CA TRP A 77 -14.06 -11.67 -20.69
C TRP A 77 -15.48 -11.16 -20.93
N ALA A 78 -16.51 -11.76 -20.31
CA ALA A 78 -17.88 -11.30 -20.43
C ALA A 78 -18.20 -10.11 -19.51
N ASN A 79 -17.37 -9.85 -18.49
CA ASN A 79 -17.67 -8.85 -17.47
C ASN A 79 -16.56 -7.77 -17.36
N PRO A 80 -16.81 -6.54 -17.84
CA PRO A 80 -15.87 -5.43 -17.72
C PRO A 80 -15.44 -5.13 -16.28
N ILE A 81 -16.34 -5.31 -15.30
CA ILE A 81 -16.02 -5.10 -13.88
C ILE A 81 -14.99 -6.14 -13.42
N ALA A 82 -15.13 -7.40 -13.84
CA ALA A 82 -14.17 -8.45 -13.51
C ALA A 82 -12.78 -8.15 -14.09
N LYS A 83 -12.70 -7.60 -15.32
CA LYS A 83 -11.44 -7.13 -15.91
C LYS A 83 -10.80 -6.00 -15.08
N VAL A 84 -11.58 -5.03 -14.64
CA VAL A 84 -11.09 -3.92 -13.80
C VAL A 84 -10.60 -4.42 -12.45
N VAL A 85 -11.32 -5.34 -11.80
CA VAL A 85 -10.89 -5.96 -10.55
C VAL A 85 -9.58 -6.73 -10.74
N LEU A 86 -9.48 -7.52 -11.80
CA LEU A 86 -8.25 -8.25 -12.13
C LEU A 86 -7.08 -7.30 -12.40
N LEU A 87 -7.32 -6.20 -13.11
CA LEU A 87 -6.31 -5.18 -13.37
C LEU A 87 -5.89 -4.46 -12.09
N GLY A 88 -6.82 -4.20 -11.16
CA GLY A 88 -6.54 -3.65 -9.85
C GLY A 88 -5.69 -4.58 -8.99
N LEU A 89 -5.97 -5.89 -9.00
CA LEU A 89 -5.16 -6.91 -8.33
C LEU A 89 -3.77 -7.03 -8.97
N LEU A 90 -3.68 -6.93 -10.29
CA LEU A 90 -2.40 -6.87 -11.01
C LEU A 90 -1.59 -5.64 -10.60
N PHE A 91 -2.21 -4.46 -10.60
CA PHE A 91 -1.56 -3.23 -10.14
C PHE A 91 -1.07 -3.40 -8.69
N ALA A 92 -1.90 -3.99 -7.82
CA ALA A 92 -1.55 -4.21 -6.43
C ALA A 92 -0.29 -5.08 -6.28
N ILE A 93 -0.22 -6.23 -6.97
CA ILE A 93 0.96 -7.12 -6.90
C ILE A 93 2.22 -6.45 -7.48
N VAL A 94 2.10 -5.78 -8.63
CA VAL A 94 3.22 -5.09 -9.29
C VAL A 94 3.75 -3.96 -8.40
N PHE A 95 2.84 -3.08 -7.94
CA PHE A 95 3.21 -1.97 -7.08
C PHE A 95 3.79 -2.45 -5.74
N HIS A 96 3.16 -3.44 -5.11
CA HIS A 96 3.63 -3.98 -3.82
C HIS A 96 5.05 -4.55 -3.95
N MET A 97 5.33 -5.31 -5.01
CA MET A 97 6.65 -5.89 -5.27
C MET A 97 7.71 -4.80 -5.51
N ILE A 98 7.45 -3.86 -6.43
CA ILE A 98 8.43 -2.81 -6.77
C ILE A 98 8.68 -1.88 -5.56
N ALA A 99 7.63 -1.50 -4.83
CA ALA A 99 7.77 -0.73 -3.60
C ALA A 99 8.50 -1.51 -2.51
N GLY A 100 8.27 -2.82 -2.40
CA GLY A 100 8.98 -3.71 -1.48
C GLY A 100 10.47 -3.78 -1.79
N LEU A 101 10.85 -3.92 -3.06
CA LEU A 101 12.25 -3.86 -3.49
C LEU A 101 12.88 -2.51 -3.16
N ARG A 102 12.16 -1.40 -3.37
CA ARG A 102 12.61 -0.07 -2.94
C ARG A 102 12.85 -0.04 -1.42
N HIS A 103 11.96 -0.61 -0.62
CA HIS A 103 12.14 -0.69 0.84
C HIS A 103 13.39 -1.50 1.21
N MET A 104 13.62 -2.65 0.58
CA MET A 104 14.83 -3.46 0.81
C MET A 104 16.12 -2.71 0.47
N VAL A 105 16.12 -1.88 -0.58
CA VAL A 105 17.27 -1.02 -0.90
C VAL A 105 17.46 0.09 0.15
N GLN A 106 16.37 0.64 0.69
CA GLN A 106 16.48 1.63 1.76
C GLN A 106 16.94 1.01 3.09
N ASP A 107 16.54 -0.22 3.36
CA ASP A 107 16.98 -0.98 4.55
C ASP A 107 18.48 -1.29 4.50
N SER A 108 19.09 -1.36 3.31
CA SER A 108 20.55 -1.44 3.15
C SER A 108 21.27 -0.09 3.30
N THR A 109 20.56 0.94 3.78
CA THR A 109 21.03 2.33 3.96
C THR A 109 21.32 3.09 2.67
N ALA A 110 20.92 2.56 1.51
CA ALA A 110 20.97 3.30 0.24
C ALA A 110 19.74 4.21 0.06
N TRP A 111 19.86 5.23 -0.80
CA TRP A 111 18.75 6.17 -1.15
C TRP A 111 18.07 6.84 0.05
N MET A 112 18.87 7.23 1.05
CA MET A 112 18.41 7.87 2.27
C MET A 112 18.23 9.39 2.15
N ASP A 113 18.84 10.03 1.15
CA ASP A 113 18.64 11.45 0.90
C ASP A 113 17.26 11.72 0.30
N LEU A 114 16.76 12.95 0.49
CA LEU A 114 15.42 13.33 0.08
C LEU A 114 15.21 13.29 -1.44
N SER A 115 16.26 13.55 -2.23
CA SER A 115 16.20 13.53 -3.69
C SER A 115 16.02 12.10 -4.18
N ALA A 116 16.88 11.18 -3.73
CA ALA A 116 16.79 9.76 -4.04
C ALA A 116 15.47 9.15 -3.54
N ALA A 117 15.01 9.51 -2.35
CA ALA A 117 13.74 9.04 -1.81
C ALA A 117 12.54 9.45 -2.69
N ARG A 118 12.54 10.68 -3.23
CA ARG A 118 11.50 11.20 -4.14
C ARG A 118 11.58 10.55 -5.52
N THR A 119 12.76 10.54 -6.13
CA THR A 119 12.97 9.97 -7.48
C THR A 119 12.63 8.49 -7.50
N SER A 120 13.09 7.72 -6.50
CA SER A 120 12.73 6.30 -6.38
C SER A 120 11.22 6.10 -6.21
N ALA A 121 10.54 6.92 -5.40
CA ALA A 121 9.09 6.82 -5.22
C ALA A 121 8.31 7.11 -6.52
N PHE A 122 8.71 8.13 -7.29
CA PHE A 122 8.17 8.36 -8.64
C PHE A 122 8.43 7.18 -9.57
N GLY A 123 9.63 6.60 -9.51
CA GLY A 123 9.99 5.40 -10.27
C GLY A 123 9.07 4.21 -9.98
N VAL A 124 8.71 3.98 -8.71
CA VAL A 124 7.74 2.93 -8.34
C VAL A 124 6.39 3.15 -9.04
N PHE A 125 5.83 4.37 -8.97
CA PHE A 125 4.56 4.68 -9.60
C PHE A 125 4.63 4.55 -11.12
N ALA A 126 5.65 5.13 -11.75
CA ALA A 126 5.81 5.11 -13.19
C ALA A 126 5.95 3.68 -13.72
N LEU A 127 6.83 2.87 -13.12
CA LEU A 127 7.05 1.49 -13.54
C LEU A 127 5.79 0.64 -13.34
N SER A 128 5.12 0.79 -12.20
CA SER A 128 3.88 0.04 -11.92
C SER A 128 2.76 0.42 -12.89
N ALA A 129 2.63 1.71 -13.21
CA ALA A 129 1.65 2.19 -14.18
C ALA A 129 1.93 1.69 -15.59
N VAL A 130 3.19 1.71 -16.04
CA VAL A 130 3.59 1.19 -17.37
C VAL A 130 3.28 -0.29 -17.49
N VAL A 131 3.70 -1.11 -16.53
CA VAL A 131 3.45 -2.57 -16.54
C VAL A 131 1.94 -2.85 -16.53
N THR A 132 1.18 -2.14 -15.70
CA THR A 132 -0.27 -2.30 -15.63
C THR A 132 -0.94 -1.89 -16.95
N ALA A 133 -0.50 -0.79 -17.56
CA ALA A 133 -1.04 -0.30 -18.83
C ALA A 133 -0.78 -1.27 -19.99
N LEU A 134 0.39 -1.90 -20.04
CA LEU A 134 0.70 -2.91 -21.05
C LEU A 134 -0.23 -4.12 -20.97
N VAL A 135 -0.52 -4.59 -19.74
CA VAL A 135 -1.45 -5.70 -19.56
C VAL A 135 -2.90 -5.27 -19.80
N ALA A 136 -3.28 -4.05 -19.40
CA ALA A 136 -4.58 -3.48 -19.74
C ALA A 136 -4.78 -3.44 -21.26
N TRP A 137 -3.80 -2.97 -22.02
CA TRP A 137 -3.89 -2.95 -23.48
C TRP A 137 -4.10 -4.35 -24.08
N ARG A 138 -3.53 -5.39 -23.49
CA ARG A 138 -3.71 -6.78 -23.97
C ARG A 138 -5.05 -7.41 -23.55
N LEU A 139 -5.63 -6.95 -22.44
CA LEU A 139 -6.84 -7.52 -21.82
C LEU A 139 -8.14 -6.99 -22.47
N TRP A 140 -8.06 -5.83 -23.12
CA TRP A 140 -9.11 -5.26 -23.96
C TRP A 140 -8.81 -5.51 -25.44
#